data_AF-A0A920EUT7-F1
#
_entry.id   AF-A0A920EUT7-F1
#
_cell.length_a   1.000
_cell.length_b   1.000
_cell.length_c   1.000
_cell.angle_alpha   90.00
_cell.angle_beta   90.00
_cell.angle_gamma   90.00
#
_symmetry.space_group_name_H-M   'P 1'
#
loop_
_entity.id
_entity.type
_entity.pdbx_description
1 polymer ?
#
loop_
_entity_poly.entity_id
_entity_poly.type
_entity_poly.pdbx_seq_one_letter_code
_entity_poly.pdbx_strand_id
1 'polypeptide(L)'
;MLPRGQLPLNIFEPRYLSMFEDALGRGRVLGIIQPGDEAAEDAAPLQQVGCVGRITSFSETEDGRMIVSLTGIARFRVQQELQVLTPIVRLRLITAPMAAI
;
A
#
# COMPACT_ATOMS: atom_id res chain seq x y z
N MET A 1 -9.72 4.75 -2.43
CA MET A 1 -8.97 6.00 -2.21
C MET A 1 -9.22 6.96 -3.37
N LEU A 2 -9.75 8.15 -3.09
CA LEU A 2 -9.83 9.23 -4.07
C LEU A 2 -8.45 9.90 -4.17
N PRO A 3 -8.01 10.37 -5.35
CA PRO A 3 -6.81 11.19 -5.47
C PRO A 3 -6.89 12.39 -4.51
N ARG A 4 -5.78 12.69 -3.80
CA ARG A 4 -5.68 13.69 -2.71
C ARG A 4 -6.41 13.33 -1.40
N GLY A 5 -7.09 12.19 -1.32
CA GLY A 5 -7.60 11.67 -0.05
C GLY A 5 -6.44 11.30 0.88
N GLN A 6 -6.61 11.58 2.17
CA GLN A 6 -5.67 11.12 3.20
C GLN A 6 -6.16 9.81 3.81
N LEU A 7 -5.26 8.83 3.92
CA LEU A 7 -5.50 7.60 4.67
C LEU A 7 -4.57 7.54 5.87
N PRO A 8 -5.10 7.64 7.10
CA PRO A 8 -4.35 7.21 8.27
C PRO A 8 -4.30 5.67 8.29
N LEU A 9 -3.10 5.10 8.46
CA LEU A 9 -2.87 3.67 8.68
C LEU A 9 -2.13 3.47 9.98
N ASN A 10 -2.55 2.46 10.74
CA ASN A 10 -1.84 2.01 11.93
C ASN A 10 -1.06 0.73 11.57
N ILE A 11 0.27 0.82 11.56
CA ILE A 11 1.16 -0.28 11.20
C ILE A 11 1.78 -0.81 12.48
N PHE A 12 1.51 -2.08 12.79
CA PHE A 12 2.03 -2.73 14.00
C PHE A 12 2.63 -4.11 13.73
N GLU A 13 2.32 -4.75 12.58
CA GLU A 13 2.91 -6.05 12.25
C GLU A 13 4.36 -5.87 11.76
N PRO A 14 5.33 -6.66 12.27
CA PRO A 14 6.75 -6.54 11.92
C PRO A 14 7.05 -6.56 10.41
N ARG A 15 6.31 -7.37 9.64
CA ARG A 15 6.46 -7.44 8.18
C ARG A 15 6.12 -6.12 7.48
N TYR A 16 5.11 -5.39 7.98
CA TYR A 16 4.70 -4.12 7.41
C TYR A 16 5.57 -2.97 7.91
N LEU A 17 6.12 -3.05 9.12
CA LEU A 17 7.16 -2.12 9.59
C LEU A 17 8.40 -2.19 8.69
N SER A 18 8.88 -3.40 8.39
CA SER A 18 10.01 -3.61 7.48
C SER A 18 9.73 -3.07 6.07
N MET A 19 8.53 -3.32 5.54
CA MET A 19 8.09 -2.77 4.25
C MET A 19 8.02 -1.23 4.27
N PHE A 20 7.56 -0.65 5.37
CA PHE A 20 7.45 0.79 5.53
C PHE A 20 8.83 1.47 5.57
N GLU A 21 9.79 0.91 6.31
CA GLU A 21 11.18 1.38 6.33
C GLU A 21 11.83 1.33 4.94
N ASP A 22 11.65 0.22 4.22
CA ASP A 22 12.08 0.09 2.83
C ASP A 22 11.50 1.19 1.93
N ALA A 23 10.20 1.49 2.10
CA ALA A 23 9.52 2.53 1.33
C ALA A 23 10.05 3.93 1.65
N LEU A 24 10.43 4.20 2.90
CA LEU A 24 11.03 5.49 3.29
C LEU A 24 12.35 5.74 2.54
N GLY A 25 13.16 4.70 2.32
CA GLY A 25 14.42 4.78 1.57
C GLY A 25 14.28 4.82 0.05
N ARG A 26 13.13 4.42 -0.51
CA ARG A 26 12.93 4.20 -1.97
C ARG A 26 11.99 5.20 -2.65
N GLY A 27 11.65 6.30 -1.97
CA GLY A 27 10.83 7.38 -2.54
C GLY A 27 9.54 7.69 -1.78
N ARG A 28 9.32 7.08 -0.60
CA ARG A 28 8.21 7.36 0.32
C ARG A 28 6.83 7.09 -0.28
N VAL A 29 6.72 6.03 -1.08
CA VAL A 29 5.51 5.67 -1.80
C VAL A 29 5.10 4.24 -1.47
N LEU A 30 3.80 4.04 -1.25
CA LEU A 30 3.18 2.74 -0.98
C LEU A 30 2.00 2.51 -1.93
N GLY A 31 1.80 1.25 -2.34
CA GLY A 31 0.60 0.84 -3.06
C GLY A 31 -0.43 0.30 -2.09
N ILE A 32 -1.66 0.83 -2.16
CA ILE A 32 -2.80 0.32 -1.39
C ILE A 32 -3.78 -0.32 -2.35
N ILE A 33 -4.17 -1.55 -2.03
CA ILE A 33 -5.14 -2.32 -2.79
C ILE A 33 -6.07 -3.04 -1.82
N GLN A 34 -7.35 -3.07 -2.15
CA GLN A 34 -8.34 -3.74 -1.31
C GLN A 34 -8.41 -5.22 -1.69
N PRO A 35 -8.63 -6.13 -0.74
CA PRO A 35 -9.03 -7.49 -1.06
C PRO A 35 -10.36 -7.47 -1.83
N GLY A 36 -10.58 -8.49 -2.66
CA GLY A 36 -11.85 -8.73 -3.35
C GLY A 36 -12.94 -9.21 -2.40
N ASP A 37 -14.16 -9.32 -2.93
CA ASP A 37 -15.36 -9.65 -2.15
C ASP A 37 -15.39 -11.11 -1.64
N GLU A 38 -14.55 -12.00 -2.19
CA GLU A 38 -14.43 -13.38 -1.72
C GLU A 38 -13.55 -13.43 -0.47
N ALA A 39 -14.21 -13.44 0.69
CA ALA A 39 -13.63 -13.49 2.03
C ALA A 39 -12.91 -14.82 2.33
N ALA A 40 -11.82 -15.10 1.64
CA ALA A 40 -10.86 -16.15 2.03
C ALA A 40 -9.69 -15.48 2.76
N GLU A 41 -9.54 -15.80 4.06
CA GLU A 41 -8.64 -15.14 5.01
C GLU A 41 -7.14 -15.14 4.62
N ASP A 42 -6.73 -15.96 3.63
CA ASP A 42 -5.34 -16.03 3.17
C ASP A 42 -5.16 -15.85 1.65
N ALA A 43 -6.23 -15.74 0.86
CA ALA A 43 -6.13 -15.78 -0.61
C ALA A 43 -7.26 -15.03 -1.36
N ALA A 44 -7.97 -14.11 -0.69
CA ALA A 44 -8.96 -13.28 -1.38
C ALA A 44 -8.32 -12.59 -2.60
N PRO A 45 -8.88 -12.74 -3.81
CA PRO A 45 -8.30 -12.14 -5.00
C PRO A 45 -8.26 -10.63 -4.82
N LEU A 46 -7.09 -10.01 -4.99
CA LEU A 46 -6.98 -8.56 -4.87
C LEU A 46 -7.80 -7.87 -5.97
N GLN A 47 -8.39 -6.72 -5.64
CA GLN A 47 -9.00 -5.86 -6.66
C GLN A 47 -7.96 -5.53 -7.75
N GLN A 48 -8.35 -5.47 -9.02
CA GLN A 48 -7.36 -5.23 -10.08
C GLN A 48 -6.79 -3.81 -10.08
N VAL A 49 -7.48 -2.86 -9.43
CA VAL A 49 -7.11 -1.44 -9.39
C VAL A 49 -6.88 -1.02 -7.95
N GLY A 50 -5.70 -0.46 -7.70
CA GLY A 50 -5.32 0.13 -6.43
C GLY A 50 -4.98 1.61 -6.54
N CYS A 51 -4.56 2.19 -5.42
CA CYS A 51 -4.11 3.57 -5.35
C CYS A 51 -2.69 3.62 -4.79
N VAL A 52 -1.83 4.37 -5.47
CA VAL A 52 -0.52 4.74 -4.96
C VAL A 52 -0.72 5.89 -3.97
N GLY A 53 -0.22 5.73 -2.75
CA GLY A 53 -0.18 6.73 -1.70
C GLY A 53 1.25 7.16 -1.40
N ARG A 54 1.49 8.47 -1.25
CA ARG A 54 2.76 9.02 -0.77
C ARG A 54 2.69 9.23 0.73
N ILE A 55 3.72 8.79 1.46
CA ILE A 55 3.87 9.05 2.89
C ILE A 55 4.09 10.54 3.09
N THR A 56 3.14 11.20 3.76
CA THR A 56 3.19 12.63 4.06
C THR A 56 3.55 12.93 5.51
N SER A 57 3.21 12.02 6.42
CA SER A 57 3.60 12.09 7.83
C SER A 57 3.60 10.68 8.43
N PHE A 58 4.38 10.49 9.48
CA PHE A 58 4.34 9.31 10.31
C PHE A 58 4.78 9.65 11.74
N SER A 59 4.26 8.91 12.71
CA SER A 59 4.60 9.04 14.13
C SER A 59 4.64 7.66 14.78
N GLU A 60 5.68 7.41 15.56
CA GLU A 60 5.80 6.21 16.39
C GLU A 60 5.04 6.42 17.71
N THR A 61 4.27 5.42 18.12
CA THR A 61 3.58 5.39 19.42
C THR A 61 4.45 4.69 20.45
N GLU A 62 4.22 4.94 21.73
CA GLU A 62 4.95 4.30 22.84
C GLU A 62 4.89 2.76 22.81
N ASP A 63 3.85 2.18 22.22
CA ASP A 63 3.67 0.73 22.06
C ASP A 63 4.39 0.14 20.82
N GLY A 64 5.26 0.91 20.14
CA GLY A 64 6.01 0.45 18.95
C GLY A 64 5.19 0.36 17.66
N ARG A 65 4.01 0.99 17.62
CA ARG A 65 3.17 1.10 16.42
C ARG A 65 3.53 2.36 15.65
N MET A 66 3.29 2.35 14.34
CA MET A 66 3.50 3.49 13.47
C MET A 66 2.16 4.00 12.94
N ILE A 67 1.80 5.25 13.28
CA ILE A 67 0.67 5.95 12.67
C ILE A 67 1.19 6.68 11.45
N VAL A 68 0.76 6.27 10.25
CA VAL A 68 1.21 6.82 8.97
C VAL A 68 0.05 7.53 8.29
N SER A 69 0.29 8.71 7.73
CA SER A 69 -0.67 9.36 6.83
C SER A 69 -0.17 9.29 5.40
N LEU A 70 -1.02 8.72 4.54
CA LEU A 70 -0.77 8.59 3.10
C LEU A 70 -1.67 9.55 2.33
N THR A 71 -1.09 10.27 1.37
CA THR A 71 -1.87 11.07 0.41
C THR A 71 -1.92 10.34 -0.93
N GLY A 72 -3.12 10.06 -1.44
CA GLY A 72 -3.29 9.39 -2.74
C GLY A 72 -2.76 10.23 -3.91
N ILE A 73 -1.86 9.66 -4.71
CA ILE A 73 -1.20 10.35 -5.85
C ILE A 73 -1.68 9.87 -7.22
N ALA A 74 -1.94 8.58 -7.41
CA ALA A 74 -2.33 8.02 -8.70
C ALA A 74 -3.03 6.66 -8.54
N ARG A 75 -3.86 6.26 -9.51
CA ARG A 75 -4.36 4.88 -9.60
C ARG A 75 -3.37 4.01 -10.34
N PHE A 76 -3.33 2.74 -9.97
CA PHE A 76 -2.56 1.72 -10.68
C PHE A 76 -3.42 0.51 -10.96
N ARG A 77 -3.06 -0.25 -12.00
CA ARG A 77 -3.60 -1.58 -12.24
C ARG A 77 -2.52 -2.62 -11.91
N VAL A 78 -2.90 -3.69 -11.23
CA VAL A 78 -2.02 -4.83 -10.98
C VAL A 78 -1.73 -5.50 -12.31
N GLN A 79 -0.45 -5.59 -12.67
CA GLN A 79 -0.03 -6.29 -13.87
C GLN A 79 0.27 -7.76 -13.56
N GLN A 80 1.00 -7.99 -12.47
CA GLN A 80 1.43 -9.31 -12.07
C GLN A 80 1.79 -9.33 -10.59
N GLU A 81 1.41 -10.40 -9.90
CA GLU A 81 1.94 -10.72 -8.58
C GLU A 81 3.30 -11.41 -8.70
N LEU A 82 4.30 -10.89 -7.98
CA LEU A 82 5.64 -11.44 -7.99
C LEU A 82 5.74 -12.50 -6.91
N GLN A 83 6.14 -13.72 -7.29
CA GLN A 83 6.51 -14.74 -6.33
C GLN A 83 7.79 -14.30 -5.61
N VAL A 84 7.65 -14.01 -4.32
CA VAL A 84 8.76 -13.57 -3.47
C VAL A 84 8.79 -14.39 -2.19
N LEU A 85 10.01 -14.62 -1.69
CA LEU A 85 10.24 -15.33 -0.43
C LEU A 85 10.00 -14.44 0.80
N THR A 86 9.71 -13.15 0.60
CA THR A 86 9.43 -12.20 1.67
C THR A 86 7.99 -12.37 2.17
N PRO A 87 7.71 -12.13 3.47
CA PRO A 87 6.38 -12.26 4.06
C PRO A 87 5.36 -11.18 3.63
N ILE A 88 5.69 -10.42 2.59
CA ILE A 88 4.88 -9.34 2.02
C ILE A 88 4.54 -9.65 0.56
N VAL A 89 3.32 -9.30 0.16
CA VAL A 89 2.90 -9.38 -1.23
C VAL A 89 3.63 -8.31 -2.05
N ARG A 90 4.32 -8.71 -3.11
CA ARG A 90 4.94 -7.77 -4.06
C ARG A 90 4.21 -7.85 -5.39
N LEU A 91 3.77 -6.69 -5.86
CA LEU A 91 3.06 -6.56 -7.12
C LEU A 91 3.86 -5.71 -8.10
N ARG A 92 3.91 -6.14 -9.35
CA ARG A 92 4.30 -5.27 -10.46
C ARG A 92 3.07 -4.46 -10.87
N LEU A 93 3.22 -3.15 -10.87
CA LEU A 93 2.13 -2.21 -11.08
C LEU A 93 2.34 -1.44 -12.39
N ILE A 94 1.25 -1.21 -13.14
CA ILE A 94 1.22 -0.22 -14.21
C ILE A 94 0.47 1.01 -13.69
N THR A 95 1.12 2.17 -13.74
CA THR A 95 0.50 3.44 -13.37
C THR A 95 -0.26 3.99 -14.56
N ALA A 96 -1.47 4.49 -14.33
CA ALA A 96 -2.21 5.24 -15.33
C ALA A 96 -2.19 6.72 -14.92
N PRO A 97 -1.94 7.67 -15.84
CA PRO A 97 -2.04 9.09 -15.53
C PRO A 97 -3.47 9.42 -15.09
N MET A 98 -3.57 10.30 -14.09
CA MET A 98 -4.80 10.61 -13.33
C MET A 98 -5.97 11.17 -14.17
N ALA A 99 -5.78 11.38 -15.47
CA ALA A 99 -6.73 12.00 -16.39
C ALA A 99 -7.57 11.01 -17.22
N ALA A 100 -7.39 9.69 -17.06
CA ALA A 100 -7.96 8.69 -17.98
C ALA A 100 -8.83 7.59 -17.32
N ILE A 101 -9.43 7.86 -16.15
CA ILE A 101 -10.42 6.94 -15.52
C ILE A 101 -11.58 7.75 -14.96
#